data_AF-L1MCW4-F1
#
_entry.id   AF-L1MCW4-F1
#
_cell.length_a   1.000
_cell.length_b   1.000
_cell.length_c   1.000
_cell.angle_alpha   90.00
_cell.angle_beta   90.00
_cell.angle_gamma   90.00
#
_symmetry.space_group_name_H-M   'P 1'
#
loop_
_entity.id
_entity.type
_entity.pdbx_description
1 polymer ?
#
loop_
_entity_poly.entity_id
_entity_poly.type
_entity_poly.pdbx_seq_one_letter_code
_entity_poly.pdbx_strand_id
1 'polypeptide(L)'
;MSVFAQAEAYRQYIETYKSMAIDQMLRYRIPASITLAQGLLESNAGRSTLATQANNHFGIKTGGTWTGPFVLRTDDAPNEQFRKYTSVAESYEDHSLFLVGRRRYSPLFFLDLYDYRGWARGLKECGYATNPRYAELLIGVIERYDLVQYDRYQRSHESHYQREIEQRAELAARRLYLCNDLVYVVVGPGDSFESIARDMRLSERKLRNYNEVDKHYQLTRGEVVYLTKKKSRVAKPIRDTYHVVVAGESMYSIAQRYGIKLHKLYKWNNLPPTYTPQVGAALLLR
;
A
#
# COMPACT_ATOMS: atom_id res chain seq x y z
N MET A 1 2.09 23.68 34.66
CA MET A 1 1.82 22.22 34.62
C MET A 1 2.90 21.52 35.43
N SER A 2 2.56 20.52 36.26
CA SER A 2 3.59 19.73 36.93
C SER A 2 4.35 18.86 35.92
N VAL A 3 5.61 18.54 36.20
CA VAL A 3 6.42 17.64 35.36
C VAL A 3 5.72 16.29 35.16
N PHE A 4 5.00 15.81 36.18
CA PHE A 4 4.19 14.59 36.11
C PHE A 4 3.01 14.71 35.12
N ALA A 5 2.27 15.83 35.14
CA ALA A 5 1.15 16.05 34.22
C ALA A 5 1.61 16.23 32.76
N GLN A 6 2.82 16.77 32.55
CA GLN A 6 3.44 16.86 31.23
C GLN A 6 3.82 15.47 30.70
N ALA A 7 4.46 14.64 31.55
CA ALA A 7 4.89 13.30 31.18
C ALA A 7 3.71 12.39 30.85
N GLU A 8 2.61 12.50 31.61
CA GLU A 8 1.41 11.70 31.37
C GLU A 8 0.73 12.06 30.05
N ALA A 9 0.59 13.36 29.76
CA ALA A 9 0.03 13.79 28.48
C ALA A 9 0.86 13.32 27.27
N TYR A 10 2.19 13.29 27.41
CA TYR A 10 3.07 12.77 26.37
C TYR A 10 2.84 11.27 26.15
N ARG A 11 2.77 10.47 27.23
CA ARG A 11 2.46 9.04 27.13
C ARG A 11 1.09 8.79 26.51
N GLN A 12 0.08 9.55 26.91
CA GLN A 12 -1.27 9.43 26.36
C GLN A 12 -1.29 9.76 24.86
N TYR A 13 -0.60 10.82 24.45
CA TYR A 13 -0.47 11.17 23.03
C TYR A 13 0.23 10.06 22.25
N ILE A 14 1.35 9.54 22.76
CA ILE A 14 2.08 8.44 22.13
C ILE A 14 1.17 7.22 21.97
N GLU A 15 0.48 6.81 23.03
CA GLU A 15 -0.42 5.66 22.99
C GLU A 15 -1.55 5.84 21.97
N THR A 16 -2.10 7.05 21.91
CA THR A 16 -3.21 7.39 21.00
C THR A 16 -2.78 7.36 19.54
N TYR A 17 -1.58 7.85 19.21
CA TYR A 17 -1.17 8.10 17.83
C TYR A 17 -0.05 7.21 17.30
N LYS A 18 0.52 6.30 18.11
CA LYS A 18 1.62 5.40 17.68
C LYS A 18 1.28 4.60 16.43
N SER A 19 0.08 4.04 16.34
CA SER A 19 -0.37 3.24 15.19
C SER A 19 -0.45 4.09 13.92
N MET A 20 -0.90 5.34 14.05
CA MET A 20 -0.97 6.28 12.95
C MET A 20 0.43 6.67 12.47
N ALA A 21 1.37 6.97 13.37
CA ALA A 21 2.75 7.27 12.99
C ALA A 21 3.46 6.08 12.33
N ILE A 22 3.17 4.86 12.79
CA ILE A 22 3.64 3.62 12.15
C ILE A 22 3.06 3.50 10.73
N ASP A 23 1.75 3.68 10.54
CA ASP A 23 1.12 3.64 9.22
C ASP A 23 1.79 4.64 8.25
N GLN A 24 2.00 5.86 8.71
CA GLN A 24 2.67 6.90 7.93
C GLN A 24 4.12 6.51 7.60
N MET A 25 4.86 5.88 8.52
CA MET A 25 6.19 5.35 8.23
C MET A 25 6.18 4.28 7.14
N LEU A 26 5.24 3.34 7.20
CA LEU A 26 5.13 2.25 6.23
C LEU A 26 4.77 2.77 4.83
N ARG A 27 3.88 3.76 4.75
CA ARG A 27 3.40 4.32 3.48
C ARG A 27 4.35 5.35 2.88
N TYR A 28 4.95 6.19 3.72
CA TYR A 28 5.69 7.39 3.28
C TYR A 28 7.18 7.37 3.63
N ARG A 29 7.68 6.33 4.30
CA ARG A 29 9.10 6.15 4.60
C ARG A 29 9.69 7.29 5.46
N ILE A 30 8.89 7.82 6.39
CA ILE A 30 9.31 8.77 7.44
C ILE A 30 9.36 8.01 8.76
N PRO A 31 10.44 8.03 9.57
CA PRO A 31 10.50 7.27 10.81
C PRO A 31 9.29 7.58 11.72
N ALA A 32 8.64 6.54 12.26
CA ALA A 32 7.49 6.70 13.15
C ALA A 32 7.85 7.53 14.40
N SER A 33 9.08 7.36 14.89
CA SER A 33 9.65 8.13 16.00
C SER A 33 9.73 9.61 15.69
N ILE A 34 10.10 9.99 14.45
CA ILE A 34 10.13 11.38 13.99
C ILE A 34 8.72 11.95 13.94
N THR A 35 7.78 11.25 13.30
CA THR A 35 6.39 11.69 13.20
C THR A 35 5.77 11.90 14.58
N LEU A 36 5.96 10.97 15.52
CA LEU A 36 5.46 11.11 16.89
C LEU A 36 6.11 12.25 17.66
N ALA A 37 7.43 12.41 17.56
CA ALA A 37 8.15 13.46 18.25
C ALA A 37 7.75 14.85 17.74
N GLN A 38 7.59 15.01 16.42
CA GLN A 38 7.04 16.23 15.84
C GLN A 38 5.62 16.47 16.34
N GLY A 39 4.72 15.48 16.22
CA GLY A 39 3.34 15.60 16.72
C GLY A 39 3.28 16.01 18.19
N LEU A 40 4.11 15.43 19.06
CA LEU A 40 4.19 15.78 20.48
C LEU A 40 4.59 17.24 20.71
N LEU A 41 5.66 17.70 20.05
CA LEU A 41 6.21 19.04 20.25
C LEU A 41 5.29 20.10 19.63
N GLU A 42 4.91 19.93 18.37
CA GLU A 42 4.13 20.90 17.60
C GLU A 42 2.70 21.06 18.16
N SER A 43 2.09 19.97 18.63
CA SER A 43 0.73 20.01 19.15
C SER A 43 0.63 20.24 20.66
N ASN A 44 1.76 20.36 21.38
CA ASN A 44 1.82 20.32 22.85
C ASN A 44 1.10 19.08 23.40
N ALA A 45 1.44 17.90 22.86
CA ALA A 45 0.79 16.62 23.11
C ALA A 45 -0.74 16.70 22.93
N GLY A 46 -1.18 17.26 21.81
CA GLY A 46 -2.58 17.36 21.39
C GLY A 46 -3.39 18.47 22.07
N ARG A 47 -2.78 19.28 22.94
CA ARG A 47 -3.49 20.27 23.78
C ARG A 47 -3.41 21.70 23.26
N SER A 48 -2.61 21.95 22.23
CA SER A 48 -2.56 23.29 21.62
C SER A 48 -3.93 23.68 21.06
N THR A 49 -4.21 24.97 20.99
CA THR A 49 -5.43 25.50 20.36
C THR A 49 -5.56 25.03 18.92
N LEU A 50 -4.44 24.97 18.19
CA LEU A 50 -4.42 24.54 16.80
C LEU A 50 -4.77 23.05 16.65
N ALA A 51 -4.24 22.20 17.53
CA ALA A 51 -4.59 20.78 17.56
C ALA A 51 -6.06 20.55 17.95
N THR A 52 -6.54 21.23 19.00
CA THR A 52 -7.90 21.01 19.52
C THR A 52 -9.02 21.62 18.68
N GLN A 53 -8.77 22.72 17.98
CA GLN A 53 -9.81 23.42 17.19
C GLN A 53 -9.71 23.17 15.68
N ALA A 54 -8.53 22.80 15.18
CA ALA A 54 -8.30 22.61 13.75
C ALA A 54 -7.78 21.22 13.39
N ASN A 55 -7.63 20.31 14.37
CA ASN A 55 -6.99 19.01 14.22
C ASN A 55 -5.58 19.10 13.60
N ASN A 56 -4.92 20.26 13.64
CA ASN A 56 -3.63 20.45 12.98
C ASN A 56 -2.51 20.25 14.01
N HIS A 57 -1.99 19.03 14.04
CA HIS A 57 -0.98 18.60 15.01
C HIS A 57 0.46 18.99 14.66
N PHE A 58 0.71 19.47 13.44
CA PHE A 58 2.06 19.71 12.90
C PHE A 58 2.33 21.16 12.53
N GLY A 59 1.39 22.07 12.81
CA GLY A 59 1.56 23.50 12.54
C GLY A 59 1.59 23.87 11.06
N ILE A 60 1.01 23.07 10.17
CA ILE A 60 1.14 23.29 8.73
C ILE A 60 0.32 24.50 8.29
N LYS A 61 1.01 25.49 7.70
CA LYS A 61 0.41 26.71 7.12
C LYS A 61 -0.23 26.42 5.74
N THR A 62 -1.20 27.22 5.32
CA THR A 62 -1.96 27.00 4.07
C THR A 62 -1.15 27.20 2.78
N GLY A 63 0.05 27.80 2.83
CA GLY A 63 0.78 28.23 1.63
C GLY A 63 0.91 27.20 0.48
N GLY A 64 1.03 27.71 -0.76
CA GLY A 64 1.21 26.93 -1.98
C GLY A 64 -0.10 26.51 -2.64
N THR A 65 -0.52 25.27 -2.41
CA THR A 65 -1.58 24.57 -3.16
C THR A 65 -2.79 24.16 -2.31
N TRP A 66 -2.85 24.57 -1.04
CA TRP A 66 -3.97 24.22 -0.16
C TRP A 66 -5.25 24.95 -0.58
N THR A 67 -6.30 24.20 -0.83
CA THR A 67 -7.64 24.71 -1.15
C THR A 67 -8.68 24.40 -0.08
N GLY A 68 -8.26 23.71 1.00
CA GLY A 68 -9.12 23.31 2.09
C GLY A 68 -9.38 24.41 3.13
N PRO A 69 -10.12 24.10 4.20
CA PRO A 69 -10.41 25.06 5.26
C PRO A 69 -9.15 25.45 6.03
N PHE A 70 -9.21 26.61 6.69
CA PHE A 70 -8.12 27.15 7.49
C PHE A 70 -8.62 27.84 8.76
N VAL A 71 -7.71 28.09 9.69
CA VAL A 71 -7.92 28.97 10.85
C VAL A 71 -6.86 30.06 10.86
N LEU A 72 -7.23 31.25 11.35
CA LEU A 72 -6.29 32.34 11.56
C LEU A 72 -5.73 32.25 12.98
N ARG A 73 -4.41 32.33 13.10
CA ARG A 73 -3.72 32.35 14.40
C ARG A 73 -2.44 33.16 14.29
N THR A 74 -2.12 33.89 15.34
CA THR A 74 -0.82 34.55 15.45
C THR A 74 0.21 33.54 15.95
N ASP A 75 1.30 33.37 15.21
CA ASP A 75 2.43 32.51 15.55
C ASP A 75 3.75 33.29 15.45
N ASP A 76 4.30 33.43 14.24
CA ASP A 76 5.44 34.32 13.95
C ASP A 76 4.97 35.72 13.54
N ALA A 77 3.83 35.81 12.87
CA ALA A 77 3.20 37.04 12.41
C ALA A 77 1.70 37.07 12.77
N PRO A 78 1.08 38.27 12.81
CA PRO A 78 -0.36 38.38 13.01
C PRO A 78 -1.16 37.68 11.89
N ASN A 79 -2.24 36.97 12.28
CA ASN A 79 -3.22 36.39 11.35
C ASN A 79 -2.64 35.43 10.32
N GLU A 80 -1.70 34.58 10.72
CA GLU A 80 -1.22 33.52 9.85
C GLU A 80 -2.28 32.43 9.65
N GLN A 81 -2.32 31.89 8.42
CA GLN A 81 -3.28 30.89 8.03
C GLN A 81 -2.72 29.48 8.22
N PHE A 82 -3.36 28.71 9.09
CA PHE A 82 -3.06 27.31 9.32
C PHE A 82 -4.13 26.42 8.73
N ARG A 83 -3.72 25.30 8.13
CA ARG A 83 -4.64 24.30 7.58
C ARG A 83 -5.55 23.78 8.69
N LYS A 84 -6.81 23.54 8.36
CA LYS A 84 -7.80 22.91 9.23
C LYS A 84 -8.20 21.56 8.64
N TYR A 85 -8.27 20.55 9.48
CA TYR A 85 -8.61 19.19 9.08
C TYR A 85 -9.87 18.71 9.79
N THR A 86 -10.57 17.75 9.17
CA THR A 86 -11.75 17.13 9.78
C THR A 86 -11.37 16.18 10.91
N SER A 87 -10.16 15.62 10.87
CA SER A 87 -9.65 14.66 11.84
C SER A 87 -8.14 14.78 12.03
N VAL A 88 -7.63 14.23 13.14
CA VAL A 88 -6.18 14.12 13.37
C VAL A 88 -5.51 13.28 12.30
N ALA A 89 -6.18 12.24 11.81
CA ALA A 89 -5.68 11.37 10.74
C ALA A 89 -5.35 12.15 9.47
N GLU A 90 -6.23 13.05 9.04
CA GLU A 90 -5.96 13.94 7.90
C GLU A 90 -4.72 14.82 8.12
N SER A 91 -4.48 15.28 9.35
CA SER A 91 -3.28 16.08 9.64
C SER A 91 -1.98 15.28 9.58
N TYR A 92 -2.00 14.01 9.98
CA TYR A 92 -0.87 13.09 9.86
C TYR A 92 -0.59 12.76 8.39
N GLU A 93 -1.64 12.48 7.62
CA GLU A 93 -1.56 12.24 6.18
C GLU A 93 -0.97 13.45 5.44
N ASP A 94 -1.50 14.65 5.69
CA ASP A 94 -1.04 15.88 5.05
C ASP A 94 0.39 16.25 5.47
N HIS A 95 0.78 15.97 6.72
CA HIS A 95 2.18 16.12 7.17
C HIS A 95 3.14 15.23 6.38
N SER A 96 2.81 13.96 6.19
CA SER A 96 3.65 13.05 5.42
C SER A 96 3.74 13.49 3.96
N LEU A 97 2.61 13.85 3.34
CA LEU A 97 2.58 14.38 1.98
C LEU A 97 3.34 15.70 1.85
N PHE A 98 3.32 16.55 2.89
CA PHE A 98 4.09 17.79 2.94
C PHE A 98 5.59 17.54 2.91
N LEU A 99 6.09 16.54 3.64
CA LEU A 99 7.50 16.15 3.64
C LEU A 99 7.89 15.47 2.32
N VAL A 100 7.10 14.52 1.84
CA VAL A 100 7.35 13.80 0.57
C VAL A 100 7.28 14.73 -0.65
N GLY A 101 6.29 15.61 -0.69
CA GLY A 101 5.97 16.42 -1.87
C GLY A 101 6.85 17.65 -2.06
N ARG A 102 7.65 18.06 -1.07
CA ARG A 102 8.46 19.29 -1.15
C ARG A 102 9.93 18.96 -1.37
N ARG A 103 10.48 19.40 -2.50
CA ARG A 103 11.88 19.20 -2.91
C ARG A 103 12.91 19.52 -1.81
N ARG A 104 12.67 20.53 -0.97
CA ARG A 104 13.59 20.89 0.14
C ARG A 104 13.84 19.74 1.12
N TYR A 105 12.89 18.82 1.29
CA TYR A 105 13.00 17.68 2.20
C TYR A 105 13.45 16.38 1.51
N SER A 106 13.63 16.39 0.17
CA SER A 106 14.06 15.20 -0.55
C SER A 106 15.37 14.59 -0.04
N PRO A 107 16.37 15.36 0.47
CA PRO A 107 17.58 14.79 1.06
C PRO A 107 17.32 13.79 2.20
N LEU A 108 16.24 13.99 2.98
CA LEU A 108 15.89 13.12 4.11
C LEU A 108 15.57 11.69 3.68
N PHE A 109 14.99 11.53 2.50
CA PHE A 109 14.58 10.22 1.98
C PHE A 109 15.73 9.41 1.40
N PHE A 110 16.96 9.95 1.38
CA PHE A 110 18.18 9.20 1.09
C PHE A 110 18.89 8.70 2.36
N LEU A 111 18.44 9.13 3.54
CA LEU A 111 18.94 8.62 4.82
C LEU A 111 18.42 7.20 5.06
N ASP A 112 19.10 6.46 5.93
CA ASP A 112 18.54 5.22 6.46
C ASP A 112 17.21 5.53 7.18
N LEU A 113 16.17 4.72 6.92
CA LEU A 113 14.85 4.91 7.53
C LEU A 113 14.91 4.87 9.06
N TYR A 114 15.89 4.20 9.64
CA TYR A 114 16.05 4.06 11.08
C TYR A 114 17.00 5.09 11.68
N ASP A 115 17.59 5.98 10.88
CA ASP A 115 18.45 7.07 11.35
C ASP A 115 17.65 8.30 11.77
N TYR A 116 16.88 8.17 12.86
CA TYR A 116 16.10 9.29 13.40
C TYR A 116 16.97 10.50 13.78
N ARG A 117 18.25 10.31 14.11
CA ARG A 117 19.16 11.42 14.43
C ARG A 117 19.53 12.21 13.18
N GLY A 118 19.84 11.50 12.09
CA GLY A 118 20.01 12.10 10.76
C GLY A 118 18.75 12.84 10.31
N TRP A 119 17.58 12.21 10.46
CA TRP A 119 16.29 12.85 10.15
C TRP A 119 16.04 14.12 10.96
N ALA A 120 16.27 14.12 12.27
CA ALA A 120 16.03 15.30 13.11
C ALA A 120 16.96 16.48 12.74
N ARG A 121 18.24 16.20 12.48
CA ARG A 121 19.21 17.20 12.02
C ARG A 121 18.85 17.72 10.63
N GLY A 122 18.56 16.80 9.71
CA GLY A 122 18.16 17.14 8.36
C GLY A 122 16.88 17.97 8.32
N LEU A 123 15.85 17.66 9.12
CA LEU A 123 14.63 18.47 9.21
C LEU A 123 14.94 19.92 9.61
N LYS A 124 15.85 20.10 10.57
CA LYS A 124 16.32 21.43 10.98
C LYS A 124 17.07 22.14 9.86
N GLU A 125 18.02 21.47 9.22
CA GLU A 125 18.83 22.00 8.10
C GLU A 125 17.95 22.36 6.89
N CYS A 126 16.97 21.49 6.57
CA CYS A 126 15.97 21.73 5.55
C CYS A 126 15.03 22.87 5.92
N GLY A 127 15.06 23.39 7.16
CA GLY A 127 14.35 24.56 7.65
C GLY A 127 12.91 24.31 8.12
N TYR A 128 12.61 23.10 8.62
CA TYR A 128 11.27 22.78 9.12
C TYR A 128 10.85 23.72 10.27
N ALA A 129 11.78 24.03 11.18
CA ALA A 129 11.56 24.93 12.30
C ALA A 129 12.69 25.97 12.45
N THR A 130 12.34 27.16 12.96
CA THR A 130 13.27 28.28 13.20
C THR A 130 14.11 28.07 14.46
N ASN A 131 13.58 27.37 15.48
CA ASN A 131 14.27 27.10 16.74
C ASN A 131 15.63 26.40 16.52
N PRO A 132 16.77 26.97 16.95
CA PRO A 132 18.10 26.38 16.74
C PRO A 132 18.25 25.01 17.40
N ARG A 133 17.48 24.72 18.46
CA ARG A 133 17.55 23.47 19.23
C ARG A 133 16.57 22.39 18.75
N TYR A 134 15.95 22.57 17.59
CA TYR A 134 14.86 21.71 17.13
C TYR A 134 15.29 20.24 17.00
N ALA A 135 16.47 20.00 16.44
CA ALA A 135 17.00 18.66 16.27
C ALA A 135 17.23 17.98 17.63
N GLU A 136 17.83 18.68 18.61
CA GLU A 136 18.06 18.12 19.94
C GLU A 136 16.75 17.88 20.71
N LEU A 137 15.74 18.73 20.50
CA LEU A 137 14.42 18.54 21.10
C LEU A 137 13.75 17.27 20.57
N LEU A 138 13.76 17.04 19.24
CA LEU A 138 13.23 15.83 18.65
C LEU A 138 13.97 14.59 19.15
N ILE A 139 15.31 14.59 19.08
CA ILE A 139 16.15 13.48 19.55
C ILE A 139 15.86 13.20 21.03
N GLY A 140 15.81 14.23 21.87
CA GLY A 140 15.53 14.09 23.29
C GLY A 140 14.14 13.53 23.61
N VAL A 141 13.11 13.88 22.83
CA VAL A 141 11.78 13.26 22.96
C VAL A 141 11.81 11.80 22.52
N ILE A 142 12.44 11.50 21.38
CA ILE A 142 12.54 10.14 20.84
C ILE A 142 13.24 9.22 21.84
N GLU A 143 14.37 9.65 22.40
CA GLU A 143 15.14 8.85 23.36
C GLU A 143 14.43 8.73 24.71
N ARG A 144 13.83 9.82 25.23
CA ARG A 144 13.16 9.80 26.55
C ARG A 144 11.95 8.87 26.60
N TYR A 145 11.21 8.77 25.50
CA TYR A 145 10.01 7.95 25.42
C TYR A 145 10.20 6.67 24.61
N ASP A 146 11.46 6.34 24.27
CA ASP A 146 11.83 5.17 23.48
C ASP A 146 10.99 5.03 22.20
N LEU A 147 10.79 6.12 21.46
CA LEU A 147 9.92 6.12 20.27
C LEU A 147 10.53 5.29 19.13
N VAL A 148 11.83 5.00 19.18
CA VAL A 148 12.54 4.13 18.23
C VAL A 148 11.92 2.72 18.20
N GLN A 149 11.28 2.28 19.29
CA GLN A 149 10.56 1.01 19.32
C GLN A 149 9.48 0.91 18.22
N TYR A 150 8.91 2.06 17.80
CA TYR A 150 7.91 2.14 16.75
C TYR A 150 8.51 2.21 15.34
N ASP A 151 9.77 2.64 15.19
CA ASP A 151 10.47 2.56 13.90
C ASP A 151 10.74 1.10 13.53
N ARG A 152 10.99 0.28 14.54
CA ARG A 152 11.23 -1.17 14.41
C ARG A 152 9.95 -1.98 14.43
N TYR A 153 8.79 -1.34 14.30
CA TYR A 153 7.49 -1.97 14.18
C TYR A 153 7.38 -2.69 12.83
N GLN A 154 8.12 -3.80 12.69
CA GLN A 154 8.08 -4.81 11.64
C GLN A 154 9.19 -5.88 11.81
N ARG A 155 9.40 -6.37 13.05
CA ARG A 155 10.04 -7.69 13.23
C ARG A 155 9.28 -8.68 14.11
N SER A 156 8.28 -8.25 14.88
CA SER A 156 7.55 -9.16 15.79
C SER A 156 6.06 -8.85 16.01
N HIS A 157 5.51 -7.75 15.46
CA HIS A 157 4.15 -7.27 15.78
C HIS A 157 3.23 -7.12 14.54
N GLU A 158 3.52 -7.85 13.47
CA GLU A 158 2.48 -8.18 12.49
C GLU A 158 1.44 -9.08 13.19
N SER A 159 0.39 -8.51 13.77
CA SER A 159 -0.70 -9.30 14.34
C SER A 159 -1.35 -10.13 13.22
N HIS A 160 -1.62 -11.40 13.51
CA HIS A 160 -2.37 -12.29 12.60
C HIS A 160 -3.66 -11.64 12.10
N TYR A 161 -4.29 -10.79 12.92
CA TYR A 161 -5.53 -10.10 12.63
C TYR A 161 -5.40 -8.96 11.62
N GLN A 162 -4.37 -8.12 11.70
CA GLN A 162 -4.17 -7.05 10.70
C GLN A 162 -3.72 -7.64 9.36
N ARG A 163 -2.86 -8.66 9.39
CA ARG A 163 -2.55 -9.49 8.22
C ARG A 163 -3.79 -10.17 7.66
N GLU A 164 -4.66 -10.73 8.49
CA GLU A 164 -5.93 -11.33 8.04
C GLU A 164 -6.90 -10.30 7.48
N ILE A 165 -6.97 -9.08 8.03
CA ILE A 165 -7.85 -8.02 7.51
C ILE A 165 -7.30 -7.46 6.20
N GLU A 166 -6.00 -7.17 6.11
CA GLU A 166 -5.36 -6.74 4.88
C GLU A 166 -5.37 -7.84 3.83
N GLN A 167 -5.10 -9.09 4.20
CA GLN A 167 -5.22 -10.25 3.32
C GLN A 167 -6.68 -10.49 2.92
N ARG A 168 -7.66 -10.30 3.81
CA ARG A 168 -9.10 -10.36 3.46
C ARG A 168 -9.54 -9.17 2.60
N ALA A 169 -8.97 -7.99 2.79
CA ALA A 169 -9.24 -6.79 2.00
C ALA A 169 -8.55 -6.86 0.63
N GLU A 170 -7.38 -7.46 0.53
CA GLU A 170 -6.63 -7.77 -0.69
C GLU A 170 -7.26 -8.96 -1.43
N LEU A 171 -7.78 -9.96 -0.72
CA LEU A 171 -8.66 -11.01 -1.26
C LEU A 171 -10.00 -10.44 -1.75
N ALA A 172 -10.58 -9.46 -1.05
CA ALA A 172 -11.80 -8.77 -1.46
C ALA A 172 -11.56 -7.80 -2.64
N ALA A 173 -10.38 -7.20 -2.72
CA ALA A 173 -9.89 -6.39 -3.84
C ALA A 173 -9.06 -7.24 -4.80
N ARG A 174 -9.63 -8.34 -5.32
CA ARG A 174 -8.96 -9.17 -6.34
C ARG A 174 -8.48 -8.28 -7.50
N ARG A 175 -7.16 -8.15 -7.65
CA ARG A 175 -6.57 -7.40 -8.76
C ARG A 175 -7.03 -8.02 -10.09
N LEU A 176 -7.76 -7.22 -10.86
CA LEU A 176 -8.23 -7.59 -12.18
C LEU A 176 -7.12 -7.34 -13.19
N TYR A 177 -6.84 -8.35 -14.00
CA TYR A 177 -5.86 -8.28 -15.07
C TYR A 177 -6.57 -8.43 -16.42
N LEU A 178 -5.90 -7.95 -17.47
CA LEU A 178 -6.35 -8.10 -18.85
C LEU A 178 -5.38 -8.96 -19.62
N CYS A 179 -5.90 -9.98 -20.30
CA CYS A 179 -5.18 -10.74 -21.30
C CYS A 179 -6.12 -10.96 -22.47
N ASN A 180 -5.68 -10.58 -23.68
CA ASN A 180 -6.50 -10.73 -24.89
C ASN A 180 -7.88 -10.06 -24.76
N ASP A 181 -7.93 -8.88 -24.14
CA ASP A 181 -9.13 -8.12 -23.74
C ASP A 181 -10.12 -8.89 -22.84
N LEU A 182 -9.66 -9.97 -22.20
CA LEU A 182 -10.45 -10.72 -21.23
C LEU A 182 -9.96 -10.39 -19.83
N VAL A 183 -10.92 -10.12 -18.95
CA VAL A 183 -10.66 -9.91 -17.53
C VAL A 183 -10.40 -11.26 -16.88
N TYR A 184 -9.31 -11.35 -16.12
CA TYR A 184 -8.98 -12.51 -15.31
C TYR A 184 -8.44 -12.12 -13.95
N VAL A 185 -8.44 -13.07 -13.03
CA VAL A 185 -7.77 -12.99 -11.73
C VAL A 185 -6.66 -14.04 -11.65
N VAL A 186 -5.64 -13.76 -10.85
CA VAL A 186 -4.60 -14.74 -10.50
C VAL A 186 -4.99 -15.37 -9.16
N VAL A 187 -4.94 -16.69 -9.08
CA VAL A 187 -5.30 -17.48 -7.90
C VAL A 187 -4.30 -17.21 -6.77
N GLY A 188 -4.80 -16.65 -5.66
CA GLY A 188 -4.07 -16.41 -4.43
C GLY A 188 -4.12 -17.61 -3.45
N PRO A 189 -3.47 -17.49 -2.28
CA PRO A 189 -3.54 -18.50 -1.23
C PRO A 189 -4.99 -18.72 -0.76
N GLY A 190 -5.45 -19.97 -0.76
CA GLY A 190 -6.80 -20.35 -0.28
C GLY A 190 -7.93 -20.10 -1.28
N ASP A 191 -7.64 -19.61 -2.48
CA ASP A 191 -8.65 -19.35 -3.49
C ASP A 191 -9.30 -20.64 -4.04
N SER A 192 -10.62 -20.60 -4.12
CA SER A 192 -11.45 -21.58 -4.81
C SER A 192 -12.31 -20.90 -5.87
N PHE A 193 -12.82 -21.67 -6.84
CA PHE A 193 -13.81 -21.15 -7.80
C PHE A 193 -15.03 -20.55 -7.10
N GLU A 194 -15.45 -21.12 -5.96
CA GLU A 194 -16.56 -20.60 -5.17
C GLU A 194 -16.24 -19.21 -4.61
N SER A 195 -15.07 -19.05 -3.98
CA SER A 195 -14.63 -17.75 -3.45
C SER A 195 -14.50 -16.69 -4.55
N ILE A 196 -13.86 -17.03 -5.68
CA ILE A 196 -13.70 -16.11 -6.82
C ILE A 196 -15.06 -15.71 -7.39
N ALA A 197 -15.97 -16.68 -7.55
CA ALA A 197 -17.29 -16.43 -8.09
C ALA A 197 -18.11 -15.51 -7.19
N ARG A 198 -18.05 -15.71 -5.87
CA ARG A 198 -18.70 -14.87 -4.87
C ARG A 198 -18.23 -13.43 -4.96
N ASP A 199 -16.91 -13.22 -4.98
CA ASP A 199 -16.31 -11.88 -4.99
C ASP A 199 -16.64 -11.13 -6.29
N MET A 200 -16.63 -11.85 -7.42
CA MET A 200 -16.89 -11.28 -8.75
C MET A 200 -18.39 -11.21 -9.10
N ARG A 201 -19.28 -11.59 -8.17
CA ARG A 201 -20.74 -11.67 -8.39
C ARG A 201 -21.12 -12.51 -9.60
N LEU A 202 -20.44 -13.65 -9.78
CA LEU A 202 -20.66 -14.64 -10.82
C LEU A 202 -21.16 -15.96 -10.23
N SER A 203 -21.73 -16.81 -11.09
CA SER A 203 -21.99 -18.20 -10.73
C SER A 203 -20.71 -19.02 -10.85
N GLU A 204 -20.40 -19.83 -9.83
CA GLU A 204 -19.25 -20.75 -9.84
C GLU A 204 -19.28 -21.66 -11.08
N ARG A 205 -20.44 -22.23 -11.40
CA ARG A 205 -20.64 -23.05 -12.62
C ARG A 205 -20.27 -22.28 -13.88
N LYS A 206 -20.66 -21.01 -13.97
CA LYS A 206 -20.34 -20.15 -15.12
C LYS A 206 -18.84 -19.89 -15.20
N LEU A 207 -18.20 -19.64 -14.08
CA LEU A 207 -16.76 -19.39 -13.98
C LEU A 207 -15.94 -20.63 -14.38
N ARG A 208 -16.32 -21.82 -13.90
CA ARG A 208 -15.72 -23.10 -14.32
C ARG A 208 -15.89 -23.34 -15.82
N ASN A 209 -17.08 -23.08 -16.37
CA ASN A 209 -17.34 -23.19 -17.81
C ASN A 209 -16.46 -22.25 -18.65
N TYR A 210 -16.19 -21.03 -18.17
CA TYR A 210 -15.28 -20.11 -18.87
C TYR A 210 -13.84 -20.60 -18.89
N ASN A 211 -13.44 -21.31 -17.84
CA ASN A 211 -12.09 -21.85 -17.67
C ASN A 211 -11.97 -23.31 -18.12
N GLU A 212 -12.99 -23.88 -18.77
CA GLU A 212 -12.99 -25.23 -19.35
C GLU A 212 -12.61 -26.34 -18.36
N VAL A 213 -13.07 -26.22 -17.09
CA VAL A 213 -12.81 -27.20 -16.03
C VAL A 213 -14.09 -27.75 -15.41
N ASP A 214 -14.01 -28.93 -14.83
CA ASP A 214 -15.14 -29.57 -14.13
C ASP A 214 -15.24 -29.16 -12.65
N LYS A 215 -16.21 -29.75 -11.93
CA LYS A 215 -16.48 -29.47 -10.50
C LYS A 215 -15.41 -30.01 -9.55
N HIS A 216 -14.60 -30.98 -9.98
CA HIS A 216 -13.55 -31.62 -9.20
C HIS A 216 -12.19 -30.95 -9.37
N TYR A 217 -12.02 -30.14 -10.42
CA TYR A 217 -10.81 -29.34 -10.63
C TYR A 217 -10.54 -28.41 -9.44
N GLN A 218 -9.32 -28.48 -8.92
CA GLN A 218 -8.82 -27.66 -7.82
C GLN A 218 -7.81 -26.64 -8.37
N LEU A 219 -7.98 -25.39 -8.00
CA LEU A 219 -7.08 -24.32 -8.40
C LEU A 219 -5.75 -24.44 -7.64
N THR A 220 -4.64 -24.27 -8.34
CA THR A 220 -3.33 -24.06 -7.71
C THR A 220 -2.92 -22.59 -7.71
N ARG A 221 -2.15 -22.19 -6.70
CA ARG A 221 -1.68 -20.81 -6.54
C ARG A 221 -0.93 -20.35 -7.79
N GLY A 222 -1.26 -19.16 -8.29
CA GLY A 222 -0.67 -18.57 -9.48
C GLY A 222 -1.39 -18.91 -10.79
N GLU A 223 -2.38 -19.82 -10.77
CA GLU A 223 -3.21 -20.07 -11.95
C GLU A 223 -4.01 -18.82 -12.36
N VAL A 224 -4.34 -18.75 -13.65
CA VAL A 224 -5.20 -17.71 -14.22
C VAL A 224 -6.64 -18.21 -14.27
N VAL A 225 -7.58 -17.38 -13.81
CA VAL A 225 -9.02 -17.65 -13.87
C VAL A 225 -9.72 -16.52 -14.61
N TYR A 226 -10.22 -16.81 -15.81
CA TYR A 226 -10.98 -15.85 -16.63
C TYR A 226 -12.39 -15.66 -16.12
N LEU A 227 -12.82 -14.41 -16.05
CA LEU A 227 -14.16 -14.01 -15.60
C LEU A 227 -15.19 -14.01 -16.75
N THR A 228 -14.72 -14.20 -17.99
CA THR A 228 -15.54 -14.27 -19.20
C THR A 228 -15.06 -15.39 -20.11
N LYS A 229 -15.87 -15.72 -21.12
CA LYS A 229 -15.57 -16.82 -22.06
C LYS A 229 -14.30 -16.53 -22.85
N LYS A 230 -13.34 -17.47 -22.80
CA LYS A 230 -12.08 -17.39 -23.55
C LYS A 230 -12.29 -17.24 -25.06
N LYS A 231 -11.36 -16.54 -25.71
CA LYS A 231 -11.43 -16.25 -27.14
C LYS A 231 -11.02 -17.47 -27.97
N SER A 232 -11.44 -17.45 -29.23
CA SER A 232 -11.07 -18.47 -30.21
C SER A 232 -9.77 -18.14 -30.95
N ARG A 233 -9.12 -17.03 -30.62
CA ARG A 233 -7.89 -16.48 -31.23
C ARG A 233 -7.08 -15.73 -30.18
N VAL A 234 -5.76 -15.69 -30.33
CA VAL A 234 -4.86 -14.86 -29.52
C VAL A 234 -4.96 -13.38 -29.87
N ALA A 235 -4.34 -12.52 -29.06
CA ALA A 235 -4.24 -11.10 -29.33
C ALA A 235 -3.45 -10.84 -30.63
N LYS A 236 -3.86 -9.82 -31.40
CA LYS A 236 -3.24 -9.49 -32.70
C LYS A 236 -1.71 -9.40 -32.66
N PRO A 237 -1.04 -8.81 -31.64
CA PRO A 237 0.41 -8.67 -31.62
C PRO A 237 1.20 -9.99 -31.57
N ILE A 238 0.57 -11.07 -31.11
CA ILE A 238 1.21 -12.39 -30.96
C ILE A 238 0.61 -13.44 -31.91
N ARG A 239 -0.22 -13.00 -32.86
CA ARG A 239 -0.83 -13.90 -33.83
C ARG A 239 0.25 -14.41 -34.80
N ASP A 240 0.12 -15.68 -35.18
CA ASP A 240 1.02 -16.37 -36.11
C ASP A 240 2.46 -16.47 -35.55
N THR A 241 2.59 -16.44 -34.22
CA THR A 241 3.84 -16.70 -33.47
C THR A 241 3.81 -18.06 -32.78
N TYR A 242 4.92 -18.42 -32.14
CA TYR A 242 5.05 -19.69 -31.41
C TYR A 242 5.26 -19.47 -29.92
N HIS A 243 4.64 -20.32 -29.12
CA HIS A 243 4.98 -20.53 -27.73
C HIS A 243 5.92 -21.74 -27.62
N VAL A 244 7.07 -21.57 -26.98
CA VAL A 244 7.99 -22.67 -26.70
C VAL A 244 7.67 -23.21 -25.32
N VAL A 245 7.29 -24.49 -25.27
CA VAL A 245 6.88 -25.17 -24.04
C VAL A 245 8.06 -25.23 -23.07
N VAL A 246 7.85 -24.79 -21.83
CA VAL A 246 8.83 -24.93 -20.74
C VAL A 246 8.44 -26.02 -19.74
N ALA A 247 9.38 -26.38 -18.86
CA ALA A 247 9.15 -27.40 -17.85
C ALA A 247 7.94 -27.05 -16.96
N GLY A 248 7.03 -28.02 -16.82
CA GLY A 248 5.82 -27.89 -16.00
C GLY A 248 4.59 -27.30 -16.72
N GLU A 249 4.70 -26.89 -17.98
CA GLU A 249 3.53 -26.44 -18.74
C GLU A 249 2.70 -27.60 -19.31
N SER A 250 1.39 -27.38 -19.40
CA SER A 250 0.43 -28.25 -20.06
C SER A 250 -0.29 -27.47 -21.17
N MET A 251 -0.96 -28.18 -22.08
CA MET A 251 -1.80 -27.51 -23.09
C MET A 251 -2.86 -26.61 -22.44
N TYR A 252 -3.37 -27.02 -21.28
CA TYR A 252 -4.30 -26.23 -20.49
C TYR A 252 -3.68 -24.93 -19.96
N SER A 253 -2.53 -25.00 -19.29
CA SER A 253 -1.88 -23.82 -18.71
C SER A 253 -1.44 -22.83 -19.80
N ILE A 254 -0.99 -23.33 -20.95
CA ILE A 254 -0.65 -22.51 -22.12
C ILE A 254 -1.90 -21.82 -22.69
N ALA A 255 -3.02 -22.54 -22.80
CA ALA A 255 -4.28 -21.95 -23.24
C ALA A 255 -4.78 -20.86 -22.26
N GLN A 256 -4.63 -21.08 -20.95
CA GLN A 256 -4.92 -20.08 -19.93
C GLN A 256 -4.01 -18.86 -20.07
N ARG A 257 -2.70 -19.03 -20.31
CA ARG A 257 -1.75 -17.93 -20.46
C ARG A 257 -2.17 -16.90 -21.52
N TYR A 258 -2.74 -17.37 -22.63
CA TYR A 258 -3.12 -16.53 -23.77
C TYR A 258 -4.62 -16.20 -23.86
N GLY A 259 -5.43 -16.64 -22.89
CA GLY A 259 -6.87 -16.38 -22.88
C GLY A 259 -7.60 -17.02 -24.05
N ILE A 260 -7.17 -18.21 -24.45
CA ILE A 260 -7.74 -18.96 -25.57
C ILE A 260 -8.39 -20.26 -25.12
N LYS A 261 -9.33 -20.74 -25.92
CA LYS A 261 -9.95 -22.04 -25.67
C LYS A 261 -8.96 -23.18 -25.94
N LEU A 262 -8.89 -24.14 -25.04
CA LEU A 262 -7.95 -25.26 -25.10
C LEU A 262 -8.02 -26.02 -26.42
N HIS A 263 -9.24 -26.36 -26.87
CA HIS A 263 -9.44 -27.07 -28.13
C HIS A 263 -8.93 -26.31 -29.37
N LYS A 264 -8.80 -24.97 -29.29
CA LYS A 264 -8.24 -24.18 -30.40
C LYS A 264 -6.73 -24.35 -30.49
N LEU A 265 -6.04 -24.37 -29.35
CA LEU A 265 -4.60 -24.60 -29.31
C LEU A 265 -4.25 -25.98 -29.91
N TYR A 266 -4.99 -27.03 -29.53
CA TYR A 266 -4.88 -28.35 -30.17
C TYR A 266 -5.12 -28.29 -31.69
N LYS A 267 -6.23 -27.66 -32.10
CA LYS A 267 -6.61 -27.56 -33.51
C LYS A 267 -5.56 -26.83 -34.36
N TRP A 268 -5.00 -25.73 -33.89
CA TRP A 268 -4.00 -24.96 -34.65
C TRP A 268 -2.72 -25.72 -34.89
N ASN A 269 -2.40 -26.63 -33.97
CA ASN A 269 -1.19 -27.44 -34.00
C ASN A 269 -1.42 -28.84 -34.56
N ASN A 270 -2.65 -29.17 -34.99
CA ASN A 270 -3.04 -30.50 -35.47
C ASN A 270 -2.73 -31.62 -34.46
N LEU A 271 -2.94 -31.35 -33.17
CA LEU A 271 -2.64 -32.26 -32.06
C LEU A 271 -3.93 -32.88 -31.50
N PRO A 272 -3.95 -34.17 -31.15
CA PRO A 272 -5.10 -34.79 -30.50
C PRO A 272 -5.26 -34.29 -29.05
N PRO A 273 -6.47 -34.31 -28.45
CA PRO A 273 -6.69 -33.88 -27.06
C PRO A 273 -5.91 -34.67 -25.99
N THR A 274 -5.41 -35.86 -26.33
CA THR A 274 -4.57 -36.71 -25.48
C THR A 274 -3.09 -36.33 -25.51
N TYR A 275 -2.69 -35.39 -26.38
CA TYR A 275 -1.31 -34.98 -26.52
C TYR A 275 -0.81 -34.25 -25.26
N THR A 276 0.36 -34.67 -24.78
CA THR A 276 1.09 -34.05 -23.68
C THR A 276 2.30 -33.28 -24.22
N PRO A 277 2.39 -31.96 -23.98
CA PRO A 277 3.44 -31.13 -24.58
C PRO A 277 4.81 -31.47 -24.00
N GLN A 278 5.82 -31.48 -24.86
CA GLN A 278 7.21 -31.76 -24.48
C GLN A 278 7.98 -30.45 -24.36
N VAL A 279 8.87 -30.36 -23.37
CA VAL A 279 9.74 -29.19 -23.17
C VAL A 279 10.52 -28.92 -24.46
N GLY A 280 10.53 -27.67 -24.91
CA GLY A 280 11.16 -27.23 -26.16
C GLY A 280 10.26 -27.33 -27.40
N ALA A 281 9.07 -27.95 -27.32
CA ALA A 281 8.14 -27.97 -28.44
C ALA A 281 7.60 -26.57 -28.73
N ALA A 282 7.49 -26.22 -30.02
CA ALA A 282 6.94 -24.94 -30.46
C ALA A 282 5.46 -25.10 -30.87
N LEU A 283 4.57 -24.41 -30.17
CA LEU A 283 3.13 -24.41 -30.42
C LEU A 283 2.70 -23.10 -31.10
N LEU A 284 2.09 -23.21 -32.27
CA LEU A 284 1.55 -22.11 -33.05
C LEU A 284 0.36 -21.45 -32.34
N LEU A 285 0.36 -20.12 -32.33
CA LEU A 285 -0.68 -19.24 -31.80
C LEU A 285 -1.42 -18.53 -32.94
N ARG A 286 -2.76 -18.56 -33.01
CA ARG A 286 -3.57 -17.99 -34.12
C ARG A 286 -4.78 -17.16 -33.70
#